data_AF-A0A0N4ZJT3-F1
#
_entry.id   AF-A0A0N4ZJT3-F1
#
_cell.length_a   1.000
_cell.length_b   1.000
_cell.length_c   1.000
_cell.angle_alpha   90.00
_cell.angle_beta   90.00
_cell.angle_gamma   90.00
#
_symmetry.space_group_name_H-M   'P 1'
#
loop_
_entity.id
_entity.type
_entity.pdbx_description
1 polymer ?
#
loop_
_entity_poly.entity_id
_entity_poly.type
_entity_poly.pdbx_seq_one_letter_code
_entity_poly.pdbx_strand_id
1 'polypeptide(L)'
;MEAKYWIIFLIFLSSFYELGSKYYYNSNGIFYSPDLSYALRVRKLPNETIVKVQNKVVTRGYVYYDYNNCYYSQKDPKQFGLLVDSINVSLIVTTDDKRTIDICLKVKTTKSRNMIQWRNYMFIADVLSLIKIPILILLLFMNCGKLHLVKLLLFFSTIQLISTFFSDWLLIVGKHRFYDFVGLSNEEAVNKFGLPRTMIDGFLLFYMGTDLVIQFLTIILIFIYWGLICGKDFYFLV
;
A
#
# COMPACT_ATOMS: atom_id res chain seq x y z
N MET A 1 -23.21 2.71 -32.59
CA MET A 1 -22.56 1.84 -31.57
C MET A 1 -23.55 1.68 -30.43
N GLU A 2 -24.02 0.47 -30.17
CA GLU A 2 -25.05 0.23 -29.13
C GLU A 2 -24.53 0.58 -27.73
N ALA A 3 -25.40 1.07 -26.83
CA ALA A 3 -25.05 1.53 -25.48
C ALA A 3 -24.24 0.50 -24.67
N LYS A 4 -24.47 -0.80 -24.91
CA LYS A 4 -23.72 -1.91 -24.28
C LYS A 4 -22.21 -1.84 -24.53
N TYR A 5 -21.77 -1.46 -25.74
CA TYR A 5 -20.34 -1.38 -26.06
C TYR A 5 -19.66 -0.19 -25.39
N TRP A 6 -20.36 0.94 -25.24
CA TRP A 6 -19.85 2.09 -24.48
C TRP A 6 -19.63 1.75 -23.01
N ILE A 7 -20.54 0.99 -22.39
CA ILE A 7 -20.37 0.58 -20.99
C ILE A 7 -19.20 -0.41 -20.85
N ILE A 8 -19.04 -1.38 -21.75
CA ILE A 8 -17.86 -2.26 -21.72
C ILE A 8 -16.57 -1.44 -21.87
N PHE A 9 -16.55 -0.47 -22.77
CA PHE A 9 -15.39 0.41 -22.95
C PHE A 9 -15.05 1.19 -21.67
N LEU A 10 -16.06 1.70 -20.96
CA LEU A 10 -15.86 2.36 -19.66
C LEU A 10 -15.33 1.39 -18.60
N ILE A 11 -15.89 0.18 -18.49
CA ILE A 11 -15.40 -0.86 -17.57
C ILE A 11 -13.94 -1.21 -17.89
N PHE A 12 -13.60 -1.29 -19.17
CA PHE A 12 -12.24 -1.53 -19.63
C PHE A 12 -11.30 -0.39 -19.24
N LEU A 13 -11.67 0.86 -19.51
CA LEU A 13 -10.89 2.04 -19.13
C LEU A 13 -10.64 2.08 -17.60
N SER A 14 -11.68 1.85 -16.80
CA SER A 14 -11.57 1.80 -15.34
C SER A 14 -10.64 0.68 -14.88
N SER A 15 -10.76 -0.52 -15.45
CA SER A 15 -9.89 -1.66 -15.11
C SER A 15 -8.42 -1.41 -15.47
N PHE A 16 -8.16 -0.70 -16.57
CA PHE A 16 -6.81 -0.27 -16.93
C PHE A 16 -6.29 0.86 -16.03
N TYR A 17 -7.14 1.78 -15.61
CA TYR A 17 -6.78 2.79 -14.61
C TYR A 17 -6.39 2.13 -13.28
N GLU A 18 -7.17 1.16 -12.79
CA GLU A 18 -6.86 0.41 -11.56
C GLU A 18 -5.46 -0.24 -11.63
N LEU A 19 -5.10 -0.84 -12.75
CA LEU A 19 -3.75 -1.41 -12.98
C LEU A 19 -2.66 -0.36 -13.12
N GLY A 20 -2.90 0.66 -13.94
CA GLY A 20 -1.92 1.69 -14.26
C GLY A 20 -1.61 2.59 -13.08
N SER A 21 -2.63 2.91 -12.28
CA SER A 21 -2.49 3.73 -11.06
C SER A 21 -1.65 3.00 -10.01
N LYS A 22 -1.84 1.70 -9.82
CA LYS A 22 -1.01 0.86 -8.94
C LYS A 22 0.42 0.72 -9.43
N TYR A 23 0.60 0.52 -10.73
CA TYR A 23 1.94 0.47 -11.32
C TYR A 23 2.67 1.81 -11.15
N TYR A 24 2.00 2.93 -11.44
CA TYR A 24 2.55 4.27 -11.26
C TYR A 24 2.91 4.53 -9.80
N TYR A 25 2.06 4.13 -8.85
CA TYR A 25 2.34 4.24 -7.43
C TYR A 25 3.54 3.37 -7.00
N ASN A 26 3.62 2.13 -7.47
CA ASN A 26 4.72 1.23 -7.11
C ASN A 26 6.05 1.63 -7.74
N SER A 27 6.07 2.16 -8.98
CA SER A 27 7.30 2.57 -9.65
C SER A 27 7.79 3.95 -9.20
N ASN A 28 6.88 4.87 -8.86
CA ASN A 28 7.23 6.23 -8.46
C ASN A 28 7.18 6.46 -6.95
N GLY A 29 6.52 5.60 -6.17
CA GLY A 29 6.34 5.75 -4.73
C GLY A 29 7.63 5.65 -3.92
N ILE A 30 8.63 4.91 -4.41
CA ILE A 30 9.95 4.84 -3.79
C ILE A 30 10.79 6.09 -4.12
N PHE A 31 10.58 6.69 -5.31
CA PHE A 31 11.38 7.81 -5.80
C PHE A 31 10.81 9.19 -5.47
N TYR A 32 9.49 9.29 -5.22
CA TYR A 32 8.80 10.56 -4.89
C TYR A 32 8.22 10.62 -3.47
N SER A 33 8.22 9.54 -2.68
CA SER A 33 7.72 9.59 -1.30
C SER A 33 8.83 9.24 -0.29
N PRO A 34 9.70 10.21 0.06
CA PRO A 34 10.39 10.20 1.34
C PRO A 34 9.45 10.09 2.56
N ASP A 35 8.12 10.05 2.36
CA ASP A 35 7.07 9.92 3.37
C ASP A 35 6.58 8.46 3.58
N LEU A 36 7.04 7.50 2.76
CA LEU A 36 6.87 6.06 3.02
C LEU A 36 7.94 5.48 3.97
N SER A 37 9.10 6.16 4.06
CA SER A 37 10.20 5.78 4.93
C SER A 37 10.47 6.88 5.94
N TYR A 38 10.66 6.50 7.20
CA TYR A 38 10.89 7.43 8.29
C TYR A 38 12.35 7.87 8.30
N ALA A 39 12.57 9.12 7.90
CA ALA A 39 13.89 9.71 7.84
C ALA A 39 14.30 10.31 9.20
N LEU A 40 15.46 9.91 9.70
CA LEU A 40 16.08 10.44 10.91
C LEU A 40 17.43 11.02 10.58
N ARG A 41 17.68 12.25 11.04
CA ARG A 41 19.03 12.83 11.02
C ARG A 41 19.75 12.42 12.29
N VAL A 42 20.83 11.64 12.16
CA VAL A 42 21.56 11.06 13.31
C VAL A 42 22.01 12.15 14.30
N ARG A 43 22.46 13.31 13.81
CA ARG A 43 22.89 14.44 14.66
C ARG A 43 21.79 15.07 15.52
N LYS A 44 20.51 14.85 15.19
CA LYS A 44 19.37 15.42 15.92
C LYS A 44 18.80 14.45 16.95
N LEU A 45 19.32 13.22 17.00
CA LEU A 45 18.87 12.23 17.96
C LEU A 45 19.41 12.57 19.36
N PRO A 46 18.65 12.29 20.41
CA PRO A 46 19.08 12.54 21.77
C PRO A 46 20.14 11.51 22.20
N ASN A 47 20.86 11.79 23.29
CA ASN A 47 22.01 10.99 23.73
C ASN A 47 21.64 9.55 24.12
N GLU A 48 20.39 9.33 24.48
CA GLU A 48 19.78 8.04 24.80
C GLU A 48 19.55 7.17 23.55
N THR A 49 19.86 7.68 22.35
CA THR A 49 19.75 6.98 21.08
C THR A 49 21.12 6.77 20.44
N ILE A 50 21.43 5.54 20.05
CA ILE A 50 22.69 5.15 19.42
C ILE A 50 22.39 4.55 18.05
N VAL A 51 23.05 5.08 17.02
CA VAL A 51 23.00 4.52 15.66
C VAL A 51 24.30 3.78 15.39
N LYS A 52 24.20 2.51 14.97
CA LYS A 52 25.35 1.72 14.50
C LYS A 52 25.16 1.33 13.04
N VAL A 53 26.22 1.49 12.25
CA VAL A 53 26.29 1.06 10.85
C VAL A 53 27.47 0.12 10.73
N GLN A 54 27.25 -1.12 10.26
CA GLN A 54 28.29 -2.15 10.23
C GLN A 54 29.00 -2.31 11.59
N ASN A 55 28.23 -2.31 12.68
CA ASN A 55 28.70 -2.37 14.07
C ASN A 55 29.54 -1.18 14.57
N LYS A 56 29.71 -0.12 13.78
CA LYS A 56 30.38 1.12 14.20
C LYS A 56 29.38 2.19 14.56
N VAL A 57 29.58 2.88 15.69
CA VAL A 57 28.75 4.02 16.09
C VAL A 57 28.97 5.16 15.11
N VAL A 58 27.88 5.69 14.55
CA VAL A 58 27.91 6.85 13.65
C VAL A 58 27.21 8.02 14.32
N THR A 59 27.75 9.22 14.14
CA THR A 59 27.21 10.48 14.71
C THR A 59 26.65 11.41 13.64
N ARG A 60 26.73 11.03 12.36
CA ARG A 60 26.34 11.83 11.20
C ARG A 60 25.62 10.95 10.18
N GLY A 61 24.96 11.57 9.21
CA GLY A 61 24.17 10.89 8.20
C GLY A 61 22.69 10.79 8.57
N TYR A 62 22.03 9.87 7.90
CA TYR A 62 20.59 9.68 7.94
C TYR A 62 20.24 8.19 8.04
N VAL A 63 19.28 7.87 8.89
CA VAL A 63 18.68 6.53 8.98
C VAL A 63 17.28 6.62 8.40
N TYR A 64 16.97 5.71 7.49
CA TYR A 64 15.64 5.51 6.93
C TYR A 64 15.14 4.18 7.43
N TYR A 65 13.90 4.13 7.86
CA TYR A 65 13.28 2.85 8.18
C TYR A 65 11.84 2.82 7.73
N ASP A 66 11.41 1.65 7.28
CA ASP A 66 10.03 1.32 7.01
C ASP A 66 9.64 0.06 7.80
N TYR A 67 8.54 -0.58 7.41
CA TYR A 67 8.05 -1.81 8.06
C TYR A 67 8.84 -3.08 7.71
N ASN A 68 9.76 -2.98 6.76
CA ASN A 68 10.51 -4.12 6.22
C ASN A 68 11.99 -4.01 6.49
N ASN A 69 12.56 -2.81 6.43
CA ASN A 69 13.99 -2.58 6.42
C ASN A 69 14.38 -1.26 7.10
N CYS A 70 15.64 -1.24 7.54
CA CYS A 70 16.36 -0.02 7.87
C CYS A 70 17.53 0.17 6.89
N TYR A 71 17.77 1.42 6.55
CA TYR A 71 18.82 1.85 5.65
C TYR A 71 19.56 3.02 6.26
N TYR A 72 20.84 3.14 5.91
CA TYR A 72 21.65 4.30 6.25
C TYR A 72 22.15 4.97 4.97
N SER A 73 22.17 6.30 5.00
CA SER A 73 22.78 7.13 3.97
C SER A 73 23.55 8.27 4.61
N GLN A 74 24.74 8.57 4.09
CA GLN A 74 25.56 9.71 4.51
C GLN A 74 24.99 11.02 3.96
N LYS A 75 24.35 10.97 2.78
CA LYS A 75 23.80 12.14 2.08
C LYS A 75 22.32 12.31 2.37
N ASP A 76 21.85 13.55 2.23
CA ASP A 76 20.42 13.84 2.31
C ASP A 76 19.75 13.41 0.98
N PRO A 77 18.88 12.39 0.98
CA PRO A 77 18.24 11.91 -0.22
C PRO A 77 17.19 12.89 -0.75
N LYS A 78 16.75 13.88 0.03
CA LYS A 78 15.94 14.99 -0.52
C LYS A 78 16.69 15.79 -1.59
N GLN A 79 18.03 15.69 -1.62
CA GLN A 79 18.87 16.35 -2.61
C GLN A 79 19.38 15.40 -3.70
N PHE A 80 19.53 14.10 -3.41
CA PHE A 80 20.25 13.16 -4.28
C PHE A 80 19.48 11.86 -4.60
N GLY A 81 18.24 11.73 -4.15
CA GLY A 81 17.53 10.44 -4.13
C GLY A 81 18.06 9.50 -3.04
N LEU A 82 17.32 8.42 -2.73
CA LEU A 82 17.73 7.46 -1.70
C LEU A 82 18.94 6.63 -2.16
N LEU A 83 20.14 7.11 -1.86
CA LEU A 83 21.39 6.36 -2.05
C LEU A 83 21.67 5.54 -0.79
N VAL A 84 21.43 4.23 -0.87
CA VAL A 84 21.61 3.29 0.24
C VAL A 84 23.09 2.97 0.41
N ASP A 85 23.71 3.49 1.48
CA ASP A 85 25.11 3.19 1.81
C ASP A 85 25.23 1.90 2.64
N SER A 86 24.21 1.56 3.44
CA SER A 86 24.18 0.31 4.17
C SER A 86 22.78 -0.14 4.56
N ILE A 87 22.60 -1.46 4.61
CA ILE A 87 21.40 -2.14 5.15
C ILE A 87 21.67 -2.77 6.53
N ASN A 88 22.91 -2.77 7.00
CA ASN A 88 23.28 -3.30 8.32
C ASN A 88 23.32 -2.15 9.33
N VAL A 89 22.12 -1.76 9.77
CA VAL A 89 21.89 -0.60 10.63
C VAL A 89 21.18 -1.05 11.90
N SER A 90 21.65 -0.56 13.04
CA SER A 90 20.96 -0.65 14.33
C SER A 90 20.58 0.75 14.79
N LEU A 91 19.32 0.92 15.17
CA LEU A 91 18.81 2.14 15.79
C LEU A 91 18.37 1.77 17.21
N ILE A 92 19.24 2.04 18.16
CA ILE A 92 19.09 1.60 19.55
C ILE A 92 18.59 2.77 20.37
N VAL A 93 17.47 2.60 21.07
CA VAL A 93 16.96 3.57 22.06
C VAL A 93 17.00 2.95 23.45
N THR A 94 17.34 3.75 24.45
CA THR A 94 17.32 3.36 25.87
C THR A 94 16.21 4.11 26.60
N THR A 95 15.23 3.38 27.12
CA THR A 95 14.09 3.95 27.88
C THR A 95 14.49 4.28 29.33
N ASP A 96 13.62 5.00 30.06
CA ASP A 96 13.88 5.37 31.47
C ASP A 96 14.00 4.14 32.37
N ASP A 97 13.25 3.08 32.05
CA ASP A 97 13.34 1.77 32.71
C ASP A 97 14.65 1.01 32.37
N LYS A 98 15.60 1.66 31.71
CA LYS A 98 16.85 1.06 31.18
C LYS A 98 16.63 -0.07 30.17
N ARG A 99 15.44 -0.19 29.58
CA ARG A 99 15.21 -1.15 28.49
C ARG A 99 15.88 -0.61 27.23
N THR A 100 16.65 -1.47 26.58
CA THR A 100 17.32 -1.16 25.31
C THR A 100 16.56 -1.81 24.17
N ILE A 101 16.13 -1.02 23.18
CA ILE A 101 15.34 -1.48 22.05
C ILE A 101 16.09 -1.13 20.77
N ASP A 102 16.45 -2.15 19.99
CA ASP A 102 16.93 -1.95 18.62
C ASP A 102 15.74 -2.02 17.65
N ILE A 103 15.30 -0.85 17.21
CA ILE A 103 14.16 -0.67 16.31
C ILE A 103 14.43 -1.41 14.99
N CYS A 104 15.64 -1.28 14.44
CA CYS A 104 15.99 -1.87 13.15
C CYS A 104 16.10 -3.39 13.22
N LEU A 105 16.65 -3.92 14.32
CA LEU A 105 16.65 -5.35 14.55
C LEU A 105 15.23 -5.90 14.70
N LYS A 106 14.34 -5.19 15.42
CA LYS A 106 12.94 -5.61 15.57
C LYS A 106 12.18 -5.60 14.26
N VAL A 107 12.35 -4.57 13.43
CA VAL A 107 11.76 -4.51 12.08
C VAL A 107 12.22 -5.70 11.21
N LYS A 108 13.50 -6.08 11.32
CA LYS A 108 14.06 -7.19 10.53
C LYS A 108 13.61 -8.57 11.03
N THR A 109 13.58 -8.77 12.34
CA THR A 109 13.35 -10.09 12.96
C THR A 109 11.88 -10.37 13.23
N THR A 110 11.13 -9.34 13.57
CA THR A 110 9.69 -9.43 13.81
C THR A 110 9.04 -8.89 12.55
N LYS A 111 8.32 -9.74 11.82
CA LYS A 111 7.46 -9.28 10.73
C LYS A 111 6.07 -9.04 11.31
N SER A 112 5.55 -7.83 11.18
CA SER A 112 4.18 -7.54 11.60
C SER A 112 3.20 -8.42 10.83
N ARG A 113 2.39 -9.21 11.55
CA ARG A 113 1.35 -10.07 10.94
C ARG A 113 0.41 -9.27 10.05
N ASN A 114 0.03 -8.07 10.50
CA ASN A 114 -0.83 -7.16 9.75
C ASN A 114 -0.16 -6.72 8.44
N MET A 115 1.16 -6.47 8.44
CA MET A 115 1.91 -6.09 7.23
C MET A 115 2.07 -7.24 6.24
N ILE A 116 2.26 -8.47 6.73
CA ILE A 116 2.24 -9.66 5.87
C ILE A 116 0.86 -9.82 5.22
N GLN A 117 -0.20 -9.72 6.02
CA GLN A 117 -1.58 -9.84 5.53
C GLN A 117 -1.93 -8.74 4.55
N TRP A 118 -1.58 -7.49 4.84
CA TRP A 118 -1.70 -6.35 3.93
C TRP A 118 -1.12 -6.68 2.56
N ARG A 119 0.15 -7.10 2.51
CA ARG A 119 0.83 -7.42 1.25
C ARG A 119 0.14 -8.55 0.49
N ASN A 120 -0.35 -9.56 1.21
CA ASN A 120 -1.06 -10.67 0.58
C ASN A 120 -2.41 -10.24 -0.01
N TYR A 121 -3.18 -9.42 0.70
CA TYR A 121 -4.45 -8.89 0.19
C TYR A 121 -4.24 -7.96 -1.01
N MET A 122 -3.20 -7.12 -0.96
CA MET A 122 -2.81 -6.28 -2.09
C MET A 122 -2.45 -7.12 -3.32
N PHE A 123 -1.63 -8.17 -3.14
CA PHE A 123 -1.27 -9.10 -4.22
C PHE A 123 -2.51 -9.81 -4.81
N ILE A 124 -3.43 -10.28 -3.97
CA ILE A 124 -4.69 -10.89 -4.42
C ILE A 124 -5.50 -9.89 -5.26
N ALA A 125 -5.63 -8.65 -4.80
CA ALA A 125 -6.35 -7.60 -5.52
C ALA A 125 -5.72 -7.32 -6.91
N ASP A 126 -4.39 -7.36 -7.01
CA ASP A 126 -3.67 -7.14 -8.27
C ASP A 126 -3.88 -8.30 -9.26
N VAL A 127 -3.79 -9.54 -8.77
CA VAL A 127 -4.06 -10.74 -9.58
C VAL A 127 -5.51 -10.71 -10.11
N LEU A 128 -6.48 -10.35 -9.27
CA LEU A 128 -7.87 -10.22 -9.69
C LEU A 128 -8.04 -9.12 -10.75
N SER A 129 -7.38 -7.97 -10.57
CA SER A 129 -7.41 -6.89 -11.55
C SER A 129 -6.90 -7.34 -12.92
N LEU A 130 -5.83 -8.16 -12.96
CA LEU A 130 -5.31 -8.75 -14.19
C LEU A 130 -6.27 -9.77 -14.81
N ILE A 131 -6.88 -10.64 -14.01
CA ILE A 131 -7.81 -11.68 -14.49
C ILE A 131 -9.07 -11.06 -15.13
N LYS A 132 -9.51 -9.87 -14.70
CA LYS A 132 -10.64 -9.16 -15.32
C LYS A 132 -10.39 -8.79 -16.78
N ILE A 133 -9.14 -8.50 -17.17
CA ILE A 133 -8.83 -7.99 -18.52
C ILE A 133 -9.15 -9.01 -19.62
N PRO A 134 -8.69 -10.28 -19.56
CA PRO A 134 -9.12 -11.31 -20.50
C PRO A 134 -10.64 -11.50 -20.58
N ILE A 135 -11.34 -11.41 -19.44
CA ILE A 135 -12.81 -11.56 -19.38
C ILE A 135 -13.49 -10.42 -20.15
N LEU A 136 -13.01 -9.18 -19.99
CA LEU A 136 -13.51 -8.02 -20.72
C LEU A 136 -13.24 -8.11 -22.22
N ILE A 137 -12.05 -8.58 -22.60
CA ILE A 137 -11.70 -8.82 -24.01
C ILE A 137 -12.65 -9.86 -24.62
N LEU A 138 -12.89 -10.98 -23.93
CA LEU A 138 -13.84 -11.99 -24.39
C LEU A 138 -15.27 -11.43 -24.53
N LEU A 139 -15.71 -10.57 -23.60
CA LEU A 139 -17.01 -9.91 -23.68
C LEU A 139 -17.14 -8.94 -24.86
N LEU A 140 -16.03 -8.35 -25.35
CA LEU A 140 -16.03 -7.48 -26.54
C LEU A 140 -16.19 -8.28 -27.85
N PHE A 141 -15.53 -9.43 -27.96
CA PHE A 141 -15.52 -10.24 -29.18
C PHE A 141 -16.72 -11.20 -29.29
N MET A 142 -17.31 -11.60 -28.16
CA MET A 142 -18.48 -12.47 -28.14
C MET A 142 -19.77 -11.64 -28.18
N ASN A 143 -20.40 -11.53 -29.37
CA ASN A 143 -21.67 -10.81 -29.56
C ASN A 143 -22.85 -11.31 -28.68
N CYS A 144 -22.71 -12.47 -28.05
CA CYS A 144 -23.63 -12.96 -27.02
C CYS A 144 -22.90 -13.01 -25.66
N GLY A 145 -23.27 -12.08 -24.78
CA GLY A 145 -22.88 -12.09 -23.37
C GLY A 145 -23.38 -13.36 -22.70
N LYS A 146 -22.52 -14.38 -22.58
CA LYS A 146 -22.79 -15.50 -21.68
C LYS A 146 -22.93 -14.90 -20.28
N LEU A 147 -24.14 -14.93 -19.70
CA LEU A 147 -24.42 -14.47 -18.34
C LEU A 147 -23.35 -14.92 -17.32
N HIS A 148 -22.76 -16.09 -17.54
CA HIS A 148 -21.65 -16.62 -16.74
C HIS A 148 -20.40 -15.72 -16.72
N LEU A 149 -20.00 -15.11 -17.84
CA LEU A 149 -18.83 -14.21 -17.89
C LEU A 149 -19.10 -12.91 -17.13
N VAL A 150 -20.31 -12.36 -17.22
CA VAL A 150 -20.70 -11.17 -16.46
C VAL A 150 -20.73 -11.48 -14.96
N LYS A 151 -21.29 -12.63 -14.57
CA LYS A 151 -21.28 -13.10 -13.16
C LYS A 151 -19.84 -13.29 -12.63
N LEU A 152 -18.95 -13.88 -13.43
CA LEU A 152 -17.53 -14.03 -13.07
C LEU A 152 -16.85 -12.67 -12.90
N LEU A 153 -17.10 -11.73 -13.82
CA LEU A 153 -16.55 -10.38 -13.75
C LEU A 153 -17.02 -9.65 -12.49
N LEU A 154 -18.30 -9.80 -12.13
CA LEU A 154 -18.89 -9.25 -10.91
C LEU A 154 -18.28 -9.89 -9.66
N PHE A 155 -18.12 -11.22 -9.64
CA PHE A 155 -17.49 -11.96 -8.55
C PHE A 155 -16.05 -11.50 -8.31
N PHE A 156 -15.23 -11.44 -9.36
CA PHE A 156 -13.85 -10.98 -9.23
C PHE A 156 -13.75 -9.51 -8.83
N SER A 157 -14.62 -8.64 -9.36
CA SER A 157 -14.64 -7.22 -8.99
C SER A 157 -15.01 -7.02 -7.52
N THR A 158 -15.97 -7.78 -7.00
CA THR A 158 -16.35 -7.74 -5.58
C THR A 158 -15.23 -8.24 -4.67
N ILE A 159 -14.57 -9.36 -5.01
CA ILE A 159 -13.44 -9.85 -4.20
C ILE A 159 -12.27 -8.87 -4.24
N GLN A 160 -12.01 -8.24 -5.39
CA GLN A 160 -10.98 -7.21 -5.50
C GLN A 160 -11.30 -6.02 -4.60
N LEU A 161 -12.54 -5.52 -4.60
CA LEU A 161 -12.96 -4.42 -3.73
C LEU A 161 -12.76 -4.75 -2.25
N ILE A 162 -13.21 -5.94 -1.83
CA ILE A 162 -13.06 -6.40 -0.45
C ILE A 162 -11.58 -6.53 -0.08
N SER A 163 -10.76 -7.11 -0.97
CA SER A 163 -9.33 -7.30 -0.74
C SER A 163 -8.58 -5.96 -0.65
N THR A 164 -8.91 -5.00 -1.53
CA THR A 164 -8.35 -3.65 -1.51
C THR A 164 -8.73 -2.94 -0.21
N PHE A 165 -10.00 -2.98 0.18
CA PHE A 165 -10.48 -2.38 1.42
C PHE A 165 -9.76 -2.93 2.66
N PHE A 166 -9.67 -4.26 2.80
CA PHE A 166 -8.97 -4.88 3.93
C PHE A 166 -7.46 -4.61 3.91
N SER A 167 -6.85 -4.60 2.72
CA SER A 167 -5.46 -4.19 2.54
C SER A 167 -5.26 -2.77 3.07
N ASP A 168 -6.02 -1.80 2.57
CA ASP A 168 -5.85 -0.39 2.93
C ASP A 168 -6.05 -0.17 4.43
N TRP A 169 -7.07 -0.81 5.01
CA TRP A 169 -7.31 -0.80 6.44
C TRP A 169 -6.14 -1.37 7.25
N LEU A 170 -5.59 -2.51 6.84
CA LEU A 170 -4.44 -3.13 7.51
C LEU A 170 -3.18 -2.27 7.41
N LEU A 171 -2.98 -1.56 6.29
CA LEU A 171 -1.89 -0.59 6.15
C LEU A 171 -2.07 0.56 7.14
N ILE A 172 -3.28 1.14 7.20
CA ILE A 172 -3.61 2.24 8.11
C ILE A 172 -3.37 1.83 9.57
N VAL A 173 -3.96 0.72 9.99
CA VAL A 173 -3.80 0.21 11.36
C VAL A 173 -2.34 -0.15 11.65
N GLY A 174 -1.68 -0.79 10.68
CA GLY A 174 -0.27 -1.14 10.79
C GLY A 174 0.63 0.08 10.94
N LYS A 175 0.30 1.19 10.26
CA LYS A 175 1.04 2.44 10.38
C LYS A 175 0.85 3.13 11.72
N HIS A 176 -0.39 3.20 12.19
CA HIS A 176 -0.70 3.80 13.49
C HIS A 176 -0.10 3.04 14.69
N ARG A 177 0.10 1.72 14.55
CA ARG A 177 0.65 0.85 15.60
C ARG A 177 2.12 0.47 15.39
N PHE A 178 2.85 1.20 14.56
CA PHE A 178 4.26 0.89 14.28
C PHE A 178 5.12 0.90 15.55
N TYR A 179 4.99 1.93 16.38
CA TYR A 179 5.81 2.05 17.58
C TYR A 179 5.48 0.98 18.63
N ASP A 180 4.19 0.69 18.81
CA ASP A 180 3.75 -0.40 19.69
C ASP A 180 4.36 -1.74 19.25
N PHE A 181 4.44 -1.97 17.94
CA PHE A 181 5.07 -3.16 17.37
C PHE A 181 6.57 -3.24 17.67
N VAL A 182 7.30 -2.12 17.58
CA VAL A 182 8.71 -2.07 18.00
C VAL A 182 8.88 -1.97 19.53
N GLY A 183 7.79 -1.99 20.30
CA GLY A 183 7.78 -2.01 21.77
C GLY A 183 8.05 -0.66 22.43
N LEU A 184 7.70 0.43 21.75
CA LEU A 184 7.77 1.81 22.24
C LEU A 184 6.36 2.41 22.22
N SER A 185 6.02 3.27 23.18
CA SER A 185 4.80 4.07 23.03
C SER A 185 5.02 5.18 22.00
N ASN A 186 3.94 5.63 21.35
CA ASN A 186 4.02 6.78 20.44
C ASN A 186 4.55 8.05 21.13
N GLU A 187 4.22 8.24 22.41
CA GLU A 187 4.69 9.37 23.21
C GLU A 187 6.20 9.30 23.44
N GLU A 188 6.72 8.14 23.86
CA GLU A 188 8.15 7.91 24.02
C GLU A 188 8.89 8.10 22.67
N ALA A 189 8.40 7.46 21.62
CA ALA A 189 9.04 7.51 20.31
C ALA A 189 9.15 8.95 19.77
N VAL A 190 8.06 9.71 19.82
CA VAL A 190 7.99 11.01 19.16
C VAL A 190 8.48 12.14 20.05
N ASN A 191 7.98 12.22 21.29
CA ASN A 191 8.25 13.38 22.15
C ASN A 191 9.61 13.27 22.84
N LYS A 192 10.04 12.06 23.20
CA LYS A 192 11.31 11.84 23.91
C LYS A 192 12.46 11.55 22.96
N PHE A 193 12.28 10.59 22.05
CA PHE A 193 13.36 10.18 21.14
C PHE A 193 13.41 10.98 19.83
N GLY A 194 12.45 11.88 19.61
CA GLY A 194 12.40 12.73 18.41
C GLY A 194 12.18 11.93 17.12
N LEU A 195 11.61 10.73 17.22
CA LEU A 195 11.32 9.90 16.06
C LEU A 195 10.11 10.46 15.29
N PRO A 196 10.07 10.33 13.96
CA PRO A 196 8.98 10.88 13.16
C PRO A 196 7.67 10.15 13.43
N ARG A 197 6.56 10.88 13.44
CA ARG A 197 5.23 10.26 13.53
C ARG A 197 4.99 9.34 12.33
N THR A 198 4.45 8.16 12.59
CA THR A 198 4.15 7.14 11.58
C THR A 198 2.84 7.39 10.81
N MET A 199 2.68 8.62 10.32
CA MET A 199 1.46 9.03 9.62
C MET A 199 1.42 8.52 8.18
N ILE A 200 0.20 8.38 7.65
CA ILE A 200 -0.01 8.15 6.22
C ILE A 200 -0.01 9.49 5.51
N ASP A 201 0.72 9.57 4.40
CA ASP A 201 0.71 10.71 3.50
C ASP A 201 -0.72 10.96 2.99
N GLY A 202 -1.16 12.21 3.00
CA GLY A 202 -2.48 12.60 2.49
C GLY A 202 -2.66 12.24 1.01
N PHE A 203 -1.59 12.26 0.20
CA PHE A 203 -1.65 11.81 -1.18
C PHE A 203 -1.92 10.30 -1.29
N LEU A 204 -1.28 9.49 -0.44
CA LEU A 204 -1.55 8.05 -0.36
C LEU A 204 -3.00 7.78 0.08
N LEU A 205 -3.49 8.54 1.06
CA LEU A 205 -4.86 8.38 1.55
C LEU A 205 -5.90 8.77 0.47
N PHE A 206 -5.63 9.86 -0.28
CA PHE A 206 -6.44 10.25 -1.43
C PHE A 206 -6.43 9.16 -2.51
N TYR A 207 -5.24 8.63 -2.84
CA TYR A 207 -5.08 7.55 -3.81
C TYR A 207 -5.92 6.32 -3.44
N MET A 208 -5.78 5.82 -2.20
CA MET A 208 -6.57 4.68 -1.69
C MET A 208 -8.08 4.93 -1.80
N GLY A 209 -8.52 6.13 -1.42
CA GLY A 209 -9.92 6.54 -1.55
C GLY A 209 -10.40 6.54 -3.01
N THR A 210 -9.62 7.10 -3.93
CA THR A 210 -9.97 7.11 -5.35
C THR A 210 -10.02 5.71 -5.98
N ASP A 211 -9.11 4.81 -5.60
CA ASP A 211 -9.11 3.42 -6.08
C ASP A 211 -10.39 2.69 -5.66
N LEU A 212 -10.80 2.82 -4.39
CA LEU A 212 -12.06 2.23 -3.90
C LEU A 212 -13.30 2.79 -4.60
N VAL A 213 -13.34 4.11 -4.86
CA VAL A 213 -14.45 4.74 -5.60
C VAL A 213 -14.52 4.20 -7.02
N ILE A 214 -13.39 4.08 -7.70
CA ILE A 214 -13.35 3.56 -9.08
C ILE A 214 -13.76 2.10 -9.12
N GLN A 215 -13.28 1.27 -8.20
CA GLN A 215 -13.70 -0.14 -8.11
C GLN A 215 -15.21 -0.27 -7.86
N PHE A 216 -15.79 0.58 -7.01
CA PHE A 216 -17.23 0.61 -6.78
C PHE A 216 -18.01 1.04 -8.04
N LEU A 217 -17.54 2.09 -8.73
CA LEU A 217 -18.12 2.52 -10.01
C LEU A 217 -18.01 1.42 -11.07
N THR A 218 -16.89 0.69 -11.14
CA THR A 218 -16.70 -0.46 -12.02
C THR A 218 -17.75 -1.53 -11.77
N ILE A 219 -18.04 -1.86 -10.50
CA ILE A 219 -19.11 -2.82 -10.14
C ILE A 219 -20.48 -2.32 -10.60
N ILE A 220 -20.80 -1.03 -10.38
CA ILE A 220 -22.06 -0.44 -10.85
C ILE A 220 -22.18 -0.54 -12.37
N LEU A 221 -21.11 -0.21 -13.11
CA LEU A 221 -21.09 -0.32 -14.56
C LEU A 221 -21.30 -1.76 -15.04
N ILE A 222 -20.74 -2.75 -14.34
CA ILE A 222 -20.98 -4.17 -14.63
C ILE A 222 -22.46 -4.53 -14.41
N PHE A 223 -23.08 -4.04 -13.35
CA PHE A 223 -24.52 -4.23 -13.11
C PHE A 223 -25.38 -3.61 -14.21
N ILE A 224 -25.08 -2.37 -14.63
CA ILE A 224 -25.80 -1.71 -15.72
C ILE A 224 -25.61 -2.48 -17.03
N TYR A 225 -24.38 -2.92 -17.33
CA TYR A 225 -24.09 -3.75 -18.49
C TYR A 225 -24.90 -5.05 -18.47
N TRP A 226 -24.99 -5.70 -17.31
CA TRP A 226 -25.80 -6.90 -17.13
C TRP A 226 -27.29 -6.62 -17.41
N GLY A 227 -27.84 -5.52 -16.87
CA GLY A 227 -29.22 -5.10 -17.14
C GLY A 227 -29.51 -4.82 -18.61
N LEU A 228 -28.57 -4.19 -19.32
CA LEU A 228 -28.71 -3.93 -20.75
C LEU A 228 -28.70 -5.20 -21.61
N ILE A 229 -28.01 -6.25 -21.18
CA ILE A 229 -27.99 -7.54 -21.89
C ILE A 229 -29.23 -8.38 -21.56
N CYS A 230 -29.66 -8.38 -20.29
CA CYS A 230 -30.80 -9.19 -19.84
C CYS A 230 -32.18 -8.56 -20.12
N GLY A 231 -32.26 -7.27 -20.43
CA GLY A 231 -33.53 -6.61 -20.74
C GLY A 231 -34.55 -6.76 -19.60
N LYS A 232 -35.79 -7.18 -19.91
CA LYS A 232 -36.88 -7.34 -18.94
C LYS A 232 -36.67 -8.48 -17.92
N ASP A 233 -35.79 -9.43 -18.21
CA ASP A 233 -35.54 -10.60 -17.35
C ASP A 233 -34.59 -10.30 -16.18
N PHE A 234 -34.05 -9.08 -16.12
CA PHE A 234 -33.14 -8.65 -15.05
C PHE A 234 -33.82 -8.57 -13.66
N TYR A 235 -35.10 -8.19 -13.63
CA TYR A 235 -35.88 -8.02 -12.38
C TYR A 235 -36.30 -9.34 -11.71
N PHE A 236 -36.18 -10.48 -12.41
CA PHE A 236 -36.57 -11.79 -11.89
C PHE A 236 -35.42 -12.61 -11.30
N LEU A 237 -34.18 -12.10 -11.38
CA LEU A 237 -32.95 -12.81 -11.02
C LEU A 237 -32.13 -12.14 -9.91
N VAL A 238 -32.58 -10.99 -9.41
CA VAL A 238 -32.04 -10.29 -8.22
C VAL A 238 -32.82 -10.72 -6.98
#